data_AF-A0A8J8BCB1-F1
#
_entry.id   AF-A0A8J8BCB1-F1
#
_cell.length_a   1.000
_cell.length_b   1.000
_cell.length_c   1.000
_cell.angle_alpha   90.00
_cell.angle_beta   90.00
_cell.angle_gamma   90.00
#
_symmetry.space_group_name_H-M   'P 1'
#
loop_
_entity.id
_entity.type
_entity.pdbx_description
1 polymer ?
#
loop_
_entity_poly.entity_id
_entity_poly.type
_entity_poly.pdbx_seq_one_letter_code
_entity_poly.pdbx_strand_id
1 'polypeptide(L)'
;MTEARMVVNANNHAGGDRYTADEFGGEIPVGPFALIGDEAIGKGIIETLDGHRSPAALMRNHGVFTIGKNARAAVKAAVMTEDVARTVHPARAYGEPIPIPRADIDALHHRYTHVYGQQPPADGVNEQ
;
A
#
# COMPACT_ATOMS: atom_id res chain seq x y z
N MET A 1 13.92 -19.47 4.30
CA MET A 1 13.54 -18.94 2.97
C MET A 1 13.17 -17.48 3.19
N THR A 2 13.75 -16.53 2.46
CA THR A 2 13.39 -15.11 2.60
C THR A 2 12.01 -14.92 2.00
N GLU A 3 11.04 -14.47 2.79
CA GLU A 3 9.73 -14.08 2.26
C GLU A 3 9.91 -12.90 1.30
N ALA A 4 9.46 -13.05 0.06
CA ALA A 4 9.51 -11.95 -0.88
C ALA A 4 8.51 -10.87 -0.43
N ARG A 5 8.96 -9.62 -0.36
CA ARG A 5 8.13 -8.47 -0.01
C ARG A 5 8.51 -7.31 -0.90
N MET A 6 7.53 -6.53 -1.32
CA MET A 6 7.79 -5.31 -2.08
C MET A 6 7.97 -4.16 -1.09
N VAL A 7 9.21 -3.68 -1.01
CA VAL A 7 9.59 -2.53 -0.17
C VAL A 7 8.87 -1.30 -0.70
N VAL A 8 8.08 -0.68 0.16
CA VAL A 8 7.45 0.61 -0.15
C VAL A 8 8.48 1.71 0.09
N ASN A 9 8.77 2.47 -0.96
CA ASN A 9 9.68 3.61 -0.91
C ASN A 9 8.89 4.93 -0.77
N ALA A 10 9.55 5.97 -0.29
CA ALA A 10 9.07 7.35 -0.35
C ALA A 10 9.25 7.82 -1.79
N ASN A 11 8.28 7.52 -2.65
CA ASN A 11 8.28 8.06 -4.01
C ASN A 11 7.95 9.55 -3.94
N ASN A 12 8.99 10.39 -3.97
CA ASN A 12 8.84 11.82 -4.16
C ASN A 12 8.84 12.11 -5.67
N HIS A 13 7.67 12.13 -6.31
CA HIS A 13 7.57 12.74 -7.63
C HIS A 13 7.51 14.25 -7.46
N ALA A 14 8.28 14.99 -8.27
CA ALA A 14 8.25 16.44 -8.35
C ALA A 14 6.86 16.92 -8.80
N GLY A 15 5.94 17.07 -7.85
CA GLY A 15 4.51 17.31 -8.13
C GLY A 15 3.53 17.13 -6.97
N GLY A 16 3.98 16.80 -5.75
CA GLY A 16 3.18 16.90 -4.52
C GLY A 16 2.58 15.57 -4.02
N ASP A 17 2.86 15.27 -2.75
CA ASP A 17 2.03 14.52 -1.78
C ASP A 17 1.50 13.12 -2.14
N ARG A 18 2.34 12.19 -2.61
CA ARG A 18 1.99 10.75 -2.66
C ARG A 18 3.02 9.88 -1.95
N TYR A 19 2.98 9.86 -0.62
CA TYR A 19 3.88 9.01 0.17
C TYR A 19 3.31 7.60 0.28
N THR A 20 3.40 6.74 -0.72
CA THR A 20 2.81 5.37 -0.70
C THR A 20 2.97 4.54 0.59
N ALA A 21 3.98 4.80 1.43
CA ALA A 21 4.06 4.26 2.79
C ALA A 21 2.85 4.61 3.71
N ASP A 22 2.17 5.72 3.43
CA ASP A 22 1.02 6.25 4.13
C ASP A 22 -0.27 5.45 3.90
N GLU A 23 -0.47 4.93 2.67
CA GLU A 23 -1.62 4.10 2.29
C GLU A 23 -1.41 2.64 2.68
N PHE A 24 -0.20 2.09 2.49
CA PHE A 24 0.05 0.65 2.73
C PHE A 24 0.45 0.35 4.18
N GLY A 25 0.98 1.33 4.91
CA GLY A 25 1.41 1.14 6.29
C GLY A 25 2.47 0.05 6.44
N GLY A 26 3.34 -0.12 5.46
CA GLY A 26 4.37 -1.17 5.47
C GLY A 26 4.63 -1.74 4.09
N GLU A 27 5.35 -2.87 4.07
CA GLU A 27 5.64 -3.59 2.83
C GLU A 27 4.38 -4.26 2.26
N ILE A 28 4.34 -4.39 0.94
CA ILE A 28 3.30 -5.16 0.25
C ILE A 28 3.74 -6.63 0.23
N PRO A 29 3.00 -7.55 0.87
CA PRO A 29 3.36 -8.96 0.94
C PRO A 29 3.26 -9.66 -0.41
N VAL A 30 4.09 -10.69 -0.61
CA VAL A 30 4.06 -11.55 -1.79
C VAL A 30 3.61 -12.96 -1.40
N GLY A 31 2.42 -13.34 -1.84
CA GLY A 31 1.85 -14.66 -1.66
C GLY A 31 2.45 -15.72 -2.57
N PRO A 32 2.13 -17.00 -2.34
CA PRO A 32 2.63 -18.11 -3.14
C PRO A 32 2.09 -18.08 -4.58
N PHE A 33 2.65 -18.95 -5.42
CA PHE A 33 2.04 -19.25 -6.71
C PHE A 33 0.77 -20.09 -6.48
N ALA A 34 -0.32 -19.71 -7.14
CA ALA A 34 -1.57 -20.47 -7.16
C ALA A 34 -2.05 -20.60 -8.60
N LEU A 35 -2.57 -21.77 -8.97
CA LEU A 35 -3.18 -21.98 -10.29
C LEU A 35 -4.46 -21.16 -10.40
N ILE A 36 -4.66 -20.55 -11.57
CA ILE A 36 -5.85 -19.76 -11.89
C ILE A 36 -7.04 -20.70 -12.04
N GLY A 37 -8.18 -20.38 -11.39
CA GLY A 37 -9.46 -21.05 -11.63
C GLY A 37 -10.02 -21.88 -10.47
N ASP A 38 -9.38 -21.89 -9.30
CA ASP A 38 -9.88 -22.57 -8.11
C ASP A 38 -9.83 -21.65 -6.87
N GLU A 39 -10.57 -22.01 -5.80
CA GLU A 39 -10.64 -21.29 -4.52
C GLU A 39 -9.27 -21.05 -3.87
N ALA A 40 -8.25 -21.82 -4.26
CA ALA A 40 -6.88 -21.71 -3.79
C ALA A 40 -6.31 -20.29 -3.91
N ILE A 41 -6.67 -19.54 -4.96
CA ILE A 41 -6.18 -18.16 -5.11
C ILE A 41 -6.81 -17.23 -4.06
N GLY A 42 -8.10 -17.41 -3.76
CA GLY A 42 -8.80 -16.64 -2.73
C GLY A 42 -8.22 -16.89 -1.33
N LYS A 43 -7.98 -18.16 -0.99
CA LYS A 43 -7.33 -18.57 0.27
C LYS A 43 -5.91 -17.99 0.36
N GLY A 44 -5.13 -18.11 -0.71
CA GLY A 44 -3.78 -17.56 -0.77
C GLY A 44 -3.74 -16.05 -0.57
N ILE A 45 -4.68 -15.29 -1.13
CA ILE A 45 -4.77 -13.84 -0.92
C ILE A 45 -5.08 -13.52 0.54
N ILE A 46 -6.07 -14.20 1.14
CA ILE A 46 -6.46 -13.97 2.55
C ILE A 46 -5.29 -14.28 3.48
N GLU A 47 -4.64 -15.43 3.30
CA GLU A 47 -3.47 -15.83 4.09
C GLU A 47 -2.29 -14.86 3.93
N THR A 48 -2.08 -14.34 2.72
CA THR A 48 -1.01 -13.37 2.43
C THR A 48 -1.27 -12.01 3.08
N LEU A 49 -2.55 -11.62 3.20
CA LEU A 49 -2.94 -10.36 3.83
C LEU A 49 -3.10 -10.48 5.35
N ASP A 50 -3.22 -11.68 5.89
CA ASP A 50 -3.41 -11.88 7.32
C ASP A 50 -2.22 -11.32 8.12
N GLY A 51 -2.52 -10.54 9.16
CA GLY A 51 -1.51 -9.81 9.93
C GLY A 51 -0.81 -8.65 9.21
N HIS A 52 -1.15 -8.36 7.95
CA HIS A 52 -0.61 -7.21 7.20
C HIS A 52 -1.58 -6.01 7.23
N ARG A 53 -1.01 -4.80 7.33
CA ARG A 53 -1.78 -3.54 7.21
C ARG A 53 -2.05 -3.14 5.76
N SER A 54 -1.31 -3.74 4.82
CA SER A 54 -1.39 -3.41 3.40
C SER A 54 -2.75 -3.80 2.83
N PRO A 55 -3.48 -2.89 2.15
CA PRO A 55 -4.66 -3.23 1.36
C PRO A 55 -4.33 -3.97 0.06
N ALA A 56 -3.06 -4.28 -0.22
CA ALA A 56 -2.61 -4.94 -1.43
C ALA A 56 -1.74 -6.17 -1.13
N ALA A 57 -1.84 -7.19 -1.98
CA ALA A 57 -0.96 -8.34 -2.03
C ALA A 57 -0.52 -8.60 -3.47
N LEU A 58 0.72 -9.06 -3.63
CA LEU A 58 1.21 -9.59 -4.90
C LEU A 58 1.14 -11.11 -4.86
N MET A 59 0.65 -11.74 -5.92
CA MET A 59 0.67 -13.20 -6.04
C MET A 59 1.78 -13.60 -7.02
N ARG A 60 2.66 -14.51 -6.60
CA ARG A 60 3.84 -14.92 -7.38
C ARG A 60 3.43 -15.37 -8.78
N ASN A 61 4.08 -14.82 -9.81
CA ASN A 61 3.80 -15.07 -11.23
C ASN A 61 2.35 -14.75 -11.68
N HIS A 62 1.62 -13.92 -10.94
CA HIS A 62 0.25 -13.55 -11.28
C HIS A 62 0.07 -12.04 -11.39
N GLY A 63 0.11 -11.31 -10.27
CA GLY A 63 -0.14 -9.87 -10.26
C GLY A 63 -0.67 -9.37 -8.93
N VAL A 64 -1.28 -8.18 -8.96
CA VAL A 64 -1.79 -7.48 -7.77
C VAL A 64 -3.24 -7.87 -7.45
N PHE A 65 -3.53 -8.03 -6.17
CA PHE A 65 -4.87 -8.08 -5.61
C PHE A 65 -5.01 -7.02 -4.53
N THR A 66 -6.15 -6.32 -4.49
CA THR A 66 -6.39 -5.27 -3.50
C THR A 66 -7.77 -5.34 -2.87
N ILE A 67 -7.87 -4.84 -1.64
CA ILE A 67 -9.08 -4.75 -0.85
C ILE A 67 -9.31 -3.29 -0.41
N GLY A 68 -10.54 -2.96 -0.05
CA GLY A 68 -10.87 -1.66 0.49
C GLY A 68 -12.33 -1.55 0.91
N LYS A 69 -12.65 -0.52 1.71
CA LYS A 69 -14.03 -0.27 2.21
C LYS A 69 -15.08 -0.09 1.11
N ASN A 70 -14.65 0.18 -0.12
CA ASN A 70 -15.48 0.27 -1.31
C ASN A 70 -14.62 0.05 -2.56
N ALA A 71 -15.27 -0.11 -3.71
CA ALA A 71 -14.58 -0.35 -4.99
C ALA A 71 -13.57 0.75 -5.34
N ARG A 72 -13.88 2.03 -5.06
CA ARG A 72 -12.96 3.14 -5.30
C ARG A 72 -11.67 3.01 -4.48
N ALA A 73 -11.78 2.64 -3.21
CA ALA A 73 -10.63 2.43 -2.34
C ALA A 73 -9.76 1.25 -2.82
N ALA A 74 -10.38 0.14 -3.21
CA ALA A 74 -9.66 -1.02 -3.75
C ALA A 74 -8.90 -0.67 -5.05
N VAL A 75 -9.54 0.03 -5.99
CA VAL A 75 -8.90 0.47 -7.24
C VAL A 75 -7.77 1.46 -6.98
N LYS A 76 -7.95 2.39 -6.04
CA LYS A 76 -6.89 3.32 -5.62
C LYS A 76 -5.66 2.56 -5.10
N ALA A 77 -5.85 1.58 -4.22
CA ALA A 77 -4.76 0.75 -3.72
C ALA A 77 -4.05 0.00 -4.86
N ALA A 78 -4.78 -0.48 -5.88
CA ALA A 78 -4.20 -1.17 -7.03
C ALA A 78 -3.33 -0.22 -7.88
N VAL A 79 -3.83 0.99 -8.17
CA VAL A 79 -3.08 2.03 -8.90
C VAL A 79 -1.83 2.44 -8.13
N MET A 80 -1.95 2.67 -6.82
CA MET A 80 -0.81 3.04 -5.99
C MET A 80 0.23 1.90 -5.92
N THR A 81 -0.21 0.64 -5.87
CA THR A 81 0.71 -0.51 -5.90
C THR A 81 1.54 -0.54 -7.18
N GLU A 82 0.89 -0.35 -8.33
CA GLU A 82 1.55 -0.29 -9.64
C GLU A 82 2.51 0.92 -9.74
N ASP A 83 2.12 2.09 -9.25
CA ASP A 83 2.99 3.29 -9.25
C ASP A 83 4.28 3.06 -8.43
N VAL A 84 4.19 2.37 -7.29
CA VAL A 84 5.38 1.97 -6.51
C VAL A 84 6.19 0.94 -7.29
N ALA A 85 5.54 -0.09 -7.86
CA ALA A 85 6.22 -1.17 -8.56
C ALA A 85 7.03 -0.64 -9.75
N ARG A 86 6.44 0.30 -10.50
CA ARG A 86 7.08 0.99 -11.62
C ARG A 86 8.34 1.77 -11.21
N THR A 87 8.41 2.27 -9.98
CA THR A 87 9.57 3.03 -9.51
C THR A 87 10.61 2.12 -8.83
N VAL A 88 10.15 1.17 -8.02
CA VAL A 88 11.03 0.23 -7.30
C VAL A 88 11.70 -0.75 -8.24
N HIS A 89 11.01 -1.22 -9.30
CA HIS A 89 11.58 -2.15 -10.27
C HIS A 89 12.87 -1.63 -10.94
N PRO A 90 12.91 -0.44 -11.56
CA PRO A 90 14.15 0.11 -12.07
C PRO A 90 15.14 0.49 -10.95
N ALA A 91 14.68 1.01 -9.80
CA ALA A 91 15.58 1.32 -8.68
C ALA A 91 16.38 0.09 -8.22
N ARG A 92 15.71 -1.08 -8.15
CA ARG A 92 16.32 -2.40 -7.87
C ARG A 92 17.33 -2.83 -8.93
N ALA A 93 17.14 -2.45 -10.19
CA ALA A 93 18.08 -2.74 -11.26
C ALA A 93 19.38 -1.92 -11.14
N TYR A 94 19.32 -0.74 -10.50
CA TYR A 94 20.47 0.15 -10.29
C TYR A 94 21.11 0.03 -8.90
N GLY A 95 20.53 -0.75 -7.98
CA GLY A 95 21.06 -0.97 -6.64
C GLY A 95 19.99 -1.38 -5.64
N GLU A 96 20.35 -1.43 -4.35
CA GLU A 96 19.40 -1.71 -3.27
C GLU A 96 18.69 -0.41 -2.83
N PRO A 97 17.35 -0.30 -2.96
CA PRO A 97 16.61 0.86 -2.47
C PRO A 97 16.75 1.01 -0.95
N ILE A 98 16.98 2.24 -0.49
CA ILE A 98 17.09 2.55 0.94
C ILE A 98 15.67 2.49 1.55
N PRO A 99 15.41 1.62 2.54
CA PRO A 99 14.10 1.51 3.16
C PRO A 99 13.80 2.72 4.07
N ILE A 100 12.54 3.14 4.12
CA ILE A 100 12.07 4.12 5.11
C ILE A 100 12.09 3.48 6.50
N PRO A 101 12.56 4.16 7.56
CA PRO A 101 12.45 3.68 8.92
C PRO A 101 11.00 3.34 9.32
N ARG A 102 10.81 2.24 10.05
CA ARG A 102 9.47 1.77 10.44
C ARG A 102 8.67 2.81 11.22
N ALA A 103 9.33 3.55 12.11
CA ALA A 103 8.69 4.60 12.90
C ALA A 103 8.08 5.71 12.02
N ASP A 104 8.76 6.07 10.92
CA ASP A 104 8.26 7.08 9.98
C ASP A 104 7.08 6.53 9.17
N ILE A 105 7.13 5.25 8.75
CA ILE A 105 6.00 4.56 8.10
C ILE A 105 4.78 4.55 9.03
N ASP A 106 4.97 4.21 10.30
CA ASP A 106 3.89 4.17 11.30
C ASP A 106 3.26 5.56 11.50
N ALA A 107 4.09 6.60 11.61
CA ALA A 107 3.62 7.99 11.75
C ALA A 107 2.87 8.49 10.51
N LEU A 108 3.40 8.24 9.31
CA LEU A 108 2.77 8.62 8.04
C LEU A 108 1.42 7.91 7.86
N HIS A 109 1.37 6.60 8.08
CA HIS A 109 0.15 5.82 7.98
C HIS A 109 -0.91 6.26 8.98
N HIS A 110 -0.53 6.54 10.23
CA HIS A 110 -1.45 7.07 11.24
C HIS A 110 -2.05 8.42 10.80
N ARG A 111 -1.21 9.37 10.36
CA ARG A 111 -1.67 10.69 9.89
C ARG A 111 -2.65 10.55 8.72
N TYR A 112 -2.34 9.67 7.78
CA TYR A 112 -3.17 9.46 6.59
C TYR A 112 -4.54 8.87 6.90
N THR A 113 -4.58 7.89 7.80
CA THR A 113 -5.81 7.19 8.16
C THR A 113 -6.69 7.97 9.15
N HIS A 114 -6.12 8.89 9.94
CA HIS A 114 -6.85 9.57 11.03
C HIS A 114 -6.94 11.10 10.91
N VAL A 115 -6.03 11.75 10.19
CA VAL A 115 -5.88 13.22 10.23
C VAL A 115 -6.06 13.86 8.85
N TYR A 116 -5.59 13.20 7.79
CA TYR A 116 -5.61 13.75 6.45
C TYR A 116 -7.03 13.81 5.87
N GLY A 117 -7.47 15.00 5.43
CA GLY A 117 -8.81 15.22 4.85
C GLY A 117 -9.93 15.52 5.85
N GLN A 118 -9.64 15.62 7.15
CA GLN A 118 -10.58 16.19 8.13
C GLN A 118 -10.53 17.73 8.01
N GLN A 119 -11.61 18.36 7.53
CA GLN A 119 -11.76 19.81 7.73
C GLN A 119 -11.89 20.06 9.24
N PRO A 120 -11.23 21.09 9.81
CA PRO A 120 -11.59 21.53 11.14
C PRO A 120 -13.10 21.81 11.16
N PRO A 121 -13.80 21.51 12.28
CA PRO A 121 -15.20 21.85 12.42
C PRO A 121 -15.39 23.30 11.98
N ALA A 122 -16.38 23.57 11.14
CA ALA A 122 -16.74 24.96 10.84
C ALA A 122 -17.17 25.59 12.16
N ASP A 123 -16.30 26.42 12.75
CA ASP A 123 -16.62 27.14 13.97
C ASP A 123 -17.90 27.93 13.71
N GLY A 124 -18.94 27.59 14.48
CA GLY A 124 -20.26 28.19 14.40
C GLY A 124 -20.14 29.69 14.60
N VAL A 125 -20.35 30.45 13.54
CA VAL A 125 -20.66 31.88 13.64
C VAL A 125 -22.09 31.94 14.18
N ASN A 126 -22.20 32.07 15.50
CA ASN A 126 -23.45 32.35 16.19
C ASN A 126 -24.02 33.67 15.65
N GLU A 127 -25.20 33.58 15.02
CA GLU A 127 -26.13 34.70 14.92
C GLU A 127 -26.66 35.01 16.32
N GLN A 128 -26.21 36.12 16.92
CA GLN A 128 -26.97 36.96 17.86
C GLN A 128 -26.57 38.42 17.67
#